data_AF-A0A2T3Z5T1-F1
#
_entry.id   AF-A0A2T3Z5T1-F1
#
_cell.length_a   1.000
_cell.length_b   1.000
_cell.length_c   1.000
_cell.angle_alpha   90.00
_cell.angle_beta   90.00
_cell.angle_gamma   90.00
#
_symmetry.space_group_name_H-M   'P 1'
#
loop_
_entity.id
_entity.type
_entity.pdbx_description
1 polymer ?
#
loop_
_entity_poly.entity_id
_entity_poly.type
_entity_poly.pdbx_seq_one_letter_code
_entity_poly.pdbx_strand_id
1 'polypeptide(L)'
;MKASIVLSFVAAAMASVIERTNGCNADNCARAVTGTRDGLLPISSRKADCSSFMRVTVTPHATTTTITVTVHPGITAKPKNDVNYAAATVCPTAVPAYASACDGAKRYSSACSCWGITATTVTAHTPTKTEIVTVTQNYCEL
;
A
#
# COMPACT_ATOMS: atom_id res chain seq x y z
N MET A 1 64.93 37.43 14.78
CA MET A 1 64.22 37.43 16.10
C MET A 1 63.02 38.36 15.98
N LYS A 2 61.85 37.94 16.50
CA LYS A 2 60.50 38.56 16.42
C LYS A 2 59.75 38.18 15.13
N ALA A 3 58.83 37.19 15.09
CA ALA A 3 57.54 37.01 15.80
C ALA A 3 56.59 38.20 15.53
N SER A 4 55.36 38.08 15.02
CA SER A 4 54.37 37.00 15.09
C SER A 4 53.37 37.12 13.93
N ILE A 5 52.90 36.00 13.38
CA ILE A 5 51.74 35.98 12.46
C ILE A 5 50.53 35.50 13.28
N VAL A 6 49.56 36.39 13.46
CA VAL A 6 48.23 36.09 13.99
C VAL A 6 47.26 36.30 12.83
N LEU A 7 46.60 35.23 12.38
CA LEU A 7 45.15 35.24 12.15
C LEU A 7 44.68 33.81 11.85
N SER A 8 44.08 33.19 12.87
CA SER A 8 43.29 31.97 12.75
C SER A 8 42.04 32.31 11.93
N PHE A 9 41.99 31.89 10.67
CA PHE A 9 40.75 31.81 9.91
C PHE A 9 40.20 30.40 10.03
N VAL A 10 39.17 30.27 10.86
CA VAL A 10 38.29 29.11 10.89
C VAL A 10 37.68 28.99 9.50
N ALA A 11 38.18 28.05 8.69
CA ALA A 11 37.54 27.68 7.45
C ALA A 11 36.22 26.99 7.81
N ALA A 12 35.12 27.74 7.77
CA ALA A 12 33.78 27.17 7.75
C ALA A 12 33.70 26.29 6.50
N ALA A 13 33.79 24.98 6.69
CA ALA A 13 33.40 24.02 5.69
C ALA A 13 31.90 24.21 5.46
N MET A 14 31.53 25.06 4.51
CA MET A 14 30.21 25.02 3.90
C MET A 14 30.14 23.66 3.21
N ALA A 15 29.64 22.65 3.94
CA ALA A 15 29.16 21.44 3.33
C ALA A 15 28.09 21.88 2.34
N SER A 16 28.47 21.99 1.07
CA SER A 16 27.52 21.84 0.00
C SER A 16 26.86 20.50 0.25
N VAL A 17 25.66 20.51 0.83
CA VAL A 17 24.72 19.42 0.65
C VAL A 17 24.46 19.41 -0.85
N ILE A 18 25.35 18.74 -1.57
CA ILE A 18 25.01 18.12 -2.83
C ILE A 18 23.94 17.12 -2.39
N GLU A 19 22.68 17.54 -2.45
CA GLU A 19 21.59 16.58 -2.50
C GLU A 19 21.93 15.71 -3.69
N ARG A 20 22.54 14.55 -3.42
CA ARG A 20 22.62 13.48 -4.38
C ARG A 20 21.16 13.16 -4.66
N THR A 21 20.61 13.73 -5.73
CA THR A 21 19.23 13.48 -6.15
C THR A 21 19.17 12.00 -6.45
N ASN A 22 18.75 11.23 -5.46
CA ASN A 22 18.76 9.78 -5.45
C ASN A 22 17.57 9.27 -6.31
N GLY A 23 17.40 9.83 -7.51
CA GLY A 23 16.20 9.68 -8.34
C GLY A 23 15.06 10.65 -7.99
N CYS A 24 15.30 11.67 -7.16
CA CYS A 24 14.28 12.62 -6.73
C CYS A 24 14.23 13.85 -7.62
N ASN A 25 13.14 13.98 -8.37
CA ASN A 25 12.89 15.13 -9.21
C ASN A 25 12.53 16.33 -8.33
N ALA A 26 13.28 17.43 -8.43
CA ALA A 26 12.96 18.70 -7.77
C ALA A 26 11.83 19.46 -8.50
N ASP A 27 10.73 18.75 -8.79
CA ASP A 27 9.61 19.23 -9.60
C ASP A 27 8.42 19.72 -8.74
N ASN A 28 7.36 20.18 -9.41
CA ASN A 28 6.16 20.67 -8.73
C ASN A 28 5.41 19.56 -7.96
N CYS A 29 5.56 18.29 -8.36
CA CYS A 29 5.02 17.15 -7.62
C CYS A 29 5.75 16.98 -6.29
N ALA A 30 7.08 16.94 -6.32
CA ALA A 30 7.89 16.87 -5.11
C ALA A 30 7.61 18.06 -4.19
N ARG A 31 7.49 19.27 -4.73
CA ARG A 31 7.14 20.47 -3.93
C ARG A 31 5.76 20.38 -3.27
N ALA A 32 4.77 19.83 -3.96
CA ALA A 32 3.43 19.63 -3.39
C ALA A 32 3.44 18.56 -2.27
N VAL A 33 4.20 17.49 -2.47
CA VAL A 33 4.27 16.37 -1.53
C VAL A 33 5.14 16.71 -0.33
N THR A 34 6.39 17.16 -0.52
CA THR A 34 7.39 17.31 0.56
C THR A 34 7.65 18.75 0.99
N GLY A 35 7.19 19.74 0.22
CA GLY A 35 7.53 21.16 0.44
C GLY A 35 7.07 21.71 1.79
N THR A 36 7.74 22.75 2.27
CA THR A 36 7.54 23.36 3.61
C THR A 36 6.97 24.77 3.57
N ARG A 37 6.56 25.26 2.39
CA ARG A 37 5.96 26.60 2.26
C ARG A 37 4.59 26.67 2.94
N ASP A 38 4.21 27.88 3.35
CA ASP A 38 2.88 28.18 3.87
C ASP A 38 1.78 27.92 2.83
N GLY A 39 0.56 27.63 3.31
CA GLY A 39 -0.60 27.33 2.47
C GLY A 39 -0.67 25.88 1.95
N LEU A 40 0.29 25.03 2.32
CA LEU A 40 0.20 23.59 2.08
C LEU A 40 -0.56 22.88 3.22
N LEU A 41 -1.11 21.70 2.90
CA LEU A 41 -1.60 20.81 3.95
C LEU A 41 -0.48 20.44 4.94
N PRO A 42 -0.82 20.18 6.21
CA PRO A 42 0.15 19.79 7.22
C PRO A 42 1.05 18.65 6.75
N ILE A 43 2.33 18.70 7.12
CA ILE A 43 3.31 17.65 6.79
C ILE A 43 2.83 16.28 7.26
N SER A 44 2.21 16.20 8.45
CA SER A 44 1.67 14.96 9.00
C SER A 44 0.59 14.36 8.10
N SER A 45 -0.35 15.17 7.59
CA SER A 45 -1.40 14.73 6.67
C SER A 45 -0.81 14.18 5.38
N ARG A 46 0.10 14.94 4.73
CA ARG A 46 0.73 14.49 3.48
C ARG A 46 1.59 13.24 3.64
N LYS A 47 2.27 13.10 4.80
CA LYS A 47 2.98 11.86 5.15
C LYS A 47 2.02 10.68 5.33
N ALA A 48 0.88 10.89 5.98
CA ALA A 48 -0.15 9.87 6.12
C ALA A 48 -0.72 9.45 4.75
N ASP A 49 -1.00 10.41 3.88
CA ASP A 49 -1.48 10.16 2.51
C ASP A 49 -0.45 9.37 1.70
N CYS A 50 0.83 9.75 1.75
CA CYS A 50 1.90 8.97 1.15
C CYS A 50 1.98 7.55 1.74
N SER A 51 1.88 7.41 3.06
CA SER A 51 1.96 6.09 3.72
C SER A 51 0.79 5.19 3.32
N SER A 52 -0.40 5.76 3.16
CA SER A 52 -1.59 5.06 2.68
C SER A 52 -1.47 4.67 1.21
N PHE A 53 -0.98 5.58 0.37
CA PHE A 53 -0.79 5.34 -1.06
C PHE A 53 0.27 4.27 -1.35
N MET A 54 1.33 4.24 -0.54
CA MET A 54 2.43 3.28 -0.66
C MET A 54 2.09 1.90 -0.08
N ARG A 55 0.86 1.68 0.41
CA ARG A 55 0.40 0.40 0.96
C ARG A 55 -0.36 -0.40 -0.10
N VAL A 56 0.19 -1.55 -0.45
CA VAL A 56 -0.45 -2.55 -1.32
C VAL A 56 -1.19 -3.56 -0.47
N THR A 57 -2.42 -3.89 -0.84
CA THR A 57 -3.21 -4.92 -0.15
C THR A 57 -3.30 -6.17 -1.02
N VAL A 58 -2.89 -7.31 -0.47
CA VAL A 58 -2.99 -8.62 -1.12
C VAL A 58 -4.08 -9.43 -0.43
N THR A 59 -5.08 -9.88 -1.19
CA THR A 59 -6.10 -10.83 -0.75
C THR A 59 -5.75 -12.22 -1.28
N PRO A 60 -5.52 -13.22 -0.41
CA PRO A 60 -5.23 -14.59 -0.83
C PRO A 60 -6.43 -15.28 -1.51
N HIS A 61 -6.17 -16.42 -2.15
CA HIS A 61 -7.24 -17.32 -2.61
C HIS A 61 -8.08 -17.83 -1.43
N ALA A 62 -9.36 -18.11 -1.69
CA ALA A 62 -10.19 -18.72 -0.66
C ALA A 62 -9.71 -20.12 -0.27
N THR A 63 -9.87 -20.45 1.01
CA THR A 63 -9.81 -21.83 1.49
C THR A 63 -11.18 -22.47 1.34
N THR A 64 -11.22 -23.69 0.79
CA THR A 64 -12.47 -24.46 0.66
C THR A 64 -12.74 -25.24 1.94
N THR A 65 -13.93 -25.09 2.49
CA THR A 65 -14.46 -25.89 3.59
C THR A 65 -15.64 -26.70 3.10
N THR A 66 -15.52 -28.02 3.20
CA THR A 66 -16.59 -28.95 2.81
C THR A 66 -17.49 -29.23 4.01
N ILE A 67 -18.79 -29.02 3.83
CA ILE A 67 -19.82 -29.38 4.80
C ILE A 67 -20.63 -30.53 4.21
N THR A 68 -20.63 -31.66 4.92
CA THR A 68 -21.48 -32.80 4.57
C THR A 68 -22.85 -32.66 5.22
N VAL A 69 -23.89 -32.68 4.42
CA VAL A 69 -25.29 -32.64 4.88
C VAL A 69 -25.98 -33.94 4.50
N THR A 70 -26.53 -34.61 5.50
CA THR A 70 -27.36 -35.80 5.30
C THR A 70 -28.79 -35.38 5.05
N VAL A 71 -29.38 -35.80 3.93
CA VAL A 71 -30.77 -35.50 3.57
C VAL A 71 -31.60 -36.77 3.44
N HIS A 72 -32.90 -36.62 3.69
CA HIS A 72 -33.89 -37.66 3.44
C HIS A 72 -34.07 -37.87 1.92
N PRO A 73 -34.47 -39.08 1.49
CA PRO A 73 -34.84 -39.33 0.10
C PRO A 73 -35.92 -38.35 -0.37
N GLY A 74 -35.76 -37.74 -1.54
CA GLY A 74 -36.72 -36.80 -2.13
C GLY A 74 -36.37 -35.31 -1.98
N ILE A 75 -35.32 -34.95 -1.21
CA ILE A 75 -34.80 -33.58 -1.17
C ILE A 75 -33.80 -33.38 -2.32
N THR A 76 -34.07 -32.45 -3.24
CA THR A 76 -33.09 -32.03 -4.28
C THR A 76 -32.31 -30.83 -3.80
N ALA A 77 -31.00 -30.98 -3.57
CA ALA A 77 -30.13 -29.86 -3.24
C ALA A 77 -29.99 -28.92 -4.46
N LYS A 78 -30.20 -27.61 -4.25
CA LYS A 78 -29.94 -26.61 -5.29
C LYS A 78 -28.52 -26.05 -5.10
N PRO A 79 -27.70 -26.00 -6.16
CA PRO A 79 -26.40 -25.34 -6.06
C PRO A 79 -26.61 -23.85 -5.76
N LYS A 80 -25.79 -23.29 -4.86
CA LYS A 80 -25.68 -21.83 -4.74
C LYS A 80 -24.84 -21.30 -5.91
N ASN A 81 -25.06 -20.03 -6.25
CA ASN A 81 -24.23 -19.35 -7.25
C ASN A 81 -22.75 -19.45 -6.84
N ASP A 82 -21.90 -19.86 -7.78
CA ASP A 82 -20.46 -19.92 -7.56
C ASP A 82 -19.90 -18.50 -7.55
N VAL A 83 -19.36 -18.09 -6.41
CA VAL A 83 -18.67 -16.81 -6.27
C VAL A 83 -17.20 -17.07 -6.56
N ASN A 84 -16.65 -16.35 -7.53
CA ASN A 84 -15.23 -16.44 -7.84
C ASN A 84 -14.39 -15.78 -6.73
N TYR A 85 -13.76 -16.59 -5.89
CA TYR A 85 -12.83 -16.16 -4.86
C TYR A 85 -11.36 -16.22 -5.33
N ALA A 86 -11.06 -15.51 -6.40
CA ALA A 86 -9.69 -15.35 -6.88
C ALA A 86 -8.84 -14.51 -5.92
N ALA A 87 -7.53 -14.77 -5.88
CA ALA A 87 -6.60 -13.85 -5.25
C ALA A 87 -6.61 -12.50 -5.99
N ALA A 88 -6.44 -11.43 -5.22
CA ALA A 88 -6.43 -10.07 -5.74
C ALA A 88 -5.29 -9.27 -5.11
N THR A 89 -4.72 -8.35 -5.88
CA THR A 89 -3.77 -7.35 -5.39
C THR A 89 -4.30 -5.98 -5.74
N VAL A 90 -4.44 -5.12 -4.73
CA VAL A 90 -4.94 -3.76 -4.87
C VAL A 90 -3.81 -2.78 -4.58
N CYS A 91 -3.45 -2.01 -5.60
CA CYS A 91 -2.49 -0.91 -5.52
C CYS A 91 -3.26 0.42 -5.57
N PRO A 92 -3.08 1.33 -4.60
CA PRO A 92 -3.65 2.67 -4.68
C PRO A 92 -3.17 3.41 -5.94
N THR A 93 -4.11 4.02 -6.66
CA THR A 93 -3.81 4.81 -7.88
C THR A 93 -4.32 6.24 -7.81
N ALA A 94 -5.21 6.56 -6.86
CA ALA A 94 -5.79 7.88 -6.70
C ALA A 94 -4.78 8.86 -6.09
N VAL A 95 -4.39 9.86 -6.88
CA VAL A 95 -3.53 10.96 -6.42
C VAL A 95 -4.40 11.98 -5.67
N PRO A 96 -4.01 12.40 -4.45
CA PRO A 96 -4.72 13.44 -3.73
C PRO A 96 -4.77 14.77 -4.51
N ALA A 97 -5.87 15.51 -4.37
CA ALA A 97 -6.09 16.75 -5.14
C ALA A 97 -4.98 17.81 -4.92
N TYR A 98 -4.40 17.90 -3.73
CA TYR A 98 -3.31 18.84 -3.43
C TYR A 98 -2.01 18.52 -4.20
N ALA A 99 -1.88 17.27 -4.70
CA ALA A 99 -0.74 16.76 -5.43
C ALA A 99 -1.06 16.57 -6.92
N SER A 100 -2.01 17.34 -7.47
CA SER A 100 -2.41 17.30 -8.88
C SER A 100 -1.24 17.46 -9.86
N ALA A 101 -0.16 18.14 -9.44
CA ALA A 101 1.08 18.26 -10.22
C ALA A 101 1.83 16.92 -10.43
N CYS A 102 1.45 15.84 -9.74
CA CYS A 102 2.07 14.53 -9.85
C CYS A 102 1.63 13.69 -11.05
N ASP A 103 0.74 14.18 -11.90
CA ASP A 103 0.35 13.54 -13.18
C ASP A 103 0.24 12.00 -13.10
N GLY A 104 -0.44 11.54 -12.05
CA GLY A 104 -0.72 10.13 -11.80
C GLY A 104 0.14 9.42 -10.75
N ALA A 105 -0.21 8.15 -10.56
CA ALA A 105 0.25 7.31 -9.47
C ALA A 105 1.77 7.15 -9.40
N LYS A 106 2.45 7.04 -10.55
CA LYS A 106 3.89 6.78 -10.63
C LYS A 106 4.72 7.94 -10.09
N ARG A 107 4.36 9.20 -10.40
CA ARG A 107 5.14 10.32 -9.86
C ARG A 107 4.79 10.60 -8.41
N TYR A 108 3.54 10.38 -8.02
CA TYR A 108 3.15 10.49 -6.62
C TYR A 108 3.91 9.48 -5.72
N SER A 109 3.97 8.20 -6.10
CA SER A 109 4.76 7.20 -5.36
C SER A 109 6.26 7.50 -5.36
N SER A 110 6.79 8.03 -6.46
CA SER A 110 8.18 8.48 -6.55
C SER A 110 8.46 9.62 -5.56
N ALA A 111 7.59 10.64 -5.48
CA ALA A 111 7.73 11.72 -4.52
C ALA A 111 7.62 11.25 -3.05
N CYS A 112 6.72 10.31 -2.76
CA CYS A 112 6.63 9.67 -1.44
C CYS A 112 7.91 8.89 -1.09
N SER A 113 8.44 8.13 -2.05
CA SER A 113 9.71 7.38 -1.88
C SER A 113 10.89 8.33 -1.63
N CYS A 114 10.90 9.47 -2.32
CA CYS A 114 11.87 10.54 -2.11
C CYS A 114 11.77 11.20 -0.74
N TRP A 115 10.59 11.18 -0.13
CA TRP A 115 10.42 11.61 1.25
C TRP A 115 10.88 10.55 2.28
N GLY A 116 11.34 9.39 1.82
CA GLY A 116 11.74 8.26 2.67
C GLY A 116 10.60 7.33 3.07
N ILE A 117 9.41 7.45 2.47
CA ILE A 117 8.28 6.56 2.72
C ILE A 117 8.36 5.40 1.73
N THR A 118 8.62 4.20 2.23
CA THR A 118 8.78 3.00 1.41
C THR A 118 7.46 2.29 1.15
N ALA A 119 7.40 1.53 0.05
CA ALA A 119 6.27 0.68 -0.24
C ALA A 119 6.13 -0.42 0.81
N THR A 120 4.89 -0.69 1.22
CA THR A 120 4.57 -1.77 2.15
C THR A 120 3.48 -2.66 1.55
N THR A 121 3.53 -3.94 1.90
CA THR A 121 2.50 -4.90 1.50
C THR A 121 1.80 -5.40 2.76
N VAL A 122 0.48 -5.39 2.74
CA VAL A 122 -0.37 -5.97 3.78
C VAL A 122 -1.17 -7.11 3.19
N THR A 123 -1.26 -8.21 3.93
CA THR A 123 -2.09 -9.36 3.56
C THR A 123 -3.45 -9.22 4.25
N ALA A 124 -4.51 -9.15 3.48
CA ALA A 124 -5.88 -9.16 3.97
C ALA A 124 -6.28 -10.58 4.44
N HIS A 125 -7.43 -10.68 5.08
CA HIS A 125 -7.97 -11.97 5.52
C HIS A 125 -8.20 -12.92 4.34
N THR A 126 -7.89 -14.20 4.53
CA THR A 126 -8.16 -15.27 3.57
C THR A 126 -9.67 -15.57 3.52
N PRO A 127 -10.34 -15.44 2.36
CA PRO A 127 -11.76 -15.78 2.28
C PRO A 127 -12.00 -17.29 2.50
N THR A 128 -13.20 -17.65 2.93
CA THR A 128 -13.61 -19.06 3.08
C THR A 128 -14.71 -19.35 2.08
N LYS A 129 -14.48 -20.36 1.22
CA LYS A 129 -15.48 -20.90 0.30
C LYS A 129 -16.12 -22.12 0.97
N THR A 130 -17.42 -22.06 1.22
CA THR A 130 -18.15 -23.23 1.74
C THR A 130 -18.72 -24.05 0.60
N GLU A 131 -18.32 -25.31 0.53
CA GLU A 131 -18.88 -26.29 -0.41
C GLU A 131 -19.77 -27.27 0.35
N ILE A 132 -20.99 -27.47 -0.14
CA ILE A 132 -21.96 -28.38 0.49
C ILE A 132 -21.98 -29.68 -0.30
N VAL A 133 -21.64 -30.78 0.38
CA VAL A 133 -21.74 -32.14 -0.15
C VAL A 133 -22.98 -32.78 0.47
N THR A 134 -23.87 -33.29 -0.38
CA THR A 134 -25.12 -33.90 0.06
C THR A 134 -25.00 -35.42 0.03
N VAL A 135 -25.36 -36.08 1.13
CA VAL A 135 -25.42 -37.54 1.24
C VAL A 135 -26.87 -37.94 1.52
N THR A 136 -27.39 -38.92 0.80
CA THR A 136 -28.75 -39.44 1.02
C THR A 136 -28.70 -40.59 2.01
N GLN A 137 -29.48 -40.53 3.09
CA GLN A 137 -29.62 -41.65 4.01
C GLN A 137 -30.76 -42.55 3.54
N ASN A 138 -30.44 -43.81 3.24
CA ASN A 138 -31.43 -44.85 3.02
C ASN A 138 -31.61 -45.61 4.33
N TYR A 139 -32.83 -45.68 4.85
CA TYR A 139 -33.15 -46.52 6.00
C TYR A 139 -33.28 -47.97 5.52
N CYS A 140 -32.75 -48.93 6.27
CA CYS A 140 -33.19 -50.32 6.18
C CYS A 140 -34.36 -50.48 7.15
N GLU A 141 -35.55 -50.83 6.64
CA GLU A 141 -36.63 -51.31 7.50
C GLU A 141 -36.23 -52.70 8.02
N LEU A 142 -36.17 -52.86 9.36
CA LEU A 142 -35.88 -54.12 10.06
C LEU A 142 -37.17 -54.89 10.34
#